data_AF-A0A2W4QXB5-F1
#
_entry.id   AF-A0A2W4QXB5-F1
#
_cell.length_a   1.000
_cell.length_b   1.000
_cell.length_c   1.000
_cell.angle_alpha   90.00
_cell.angle_beta   90.00
_cell.angle_gamma   90.00
#
_symmetry.space_group_name_H-M   'P 1'
#
loop_
_entity.id
_entity.type
_entity.pdbx_description
1 polymer ?
#
loop_
_entity_poly.entity_id
_entity_poly.type
_entity_poly.pdbx_seq_one_letter_code
_entity_poly.pdbx_strand_id
1 'polypeptide(L)'
;MLLYVDEVLREIAATAEYARIVRQKFEQGRPAEELLLDAKALHARAVSLDAMMPENADTGNLLRHTHFMVYWLDRDDIGSCAQDIVDIVDHDLPHCKAEVEKWSRELVYVDAELRDQVLPLLRTKQFDSAIRKAFVILKARLCAKFGLDEAQDGVPLINQIFGANSQHMTHLDPGEKQAYRDLFAGLFGLLRNKFAHNNVEPTLSELDTVLSSINLCLSVIGDFRREQEDPF
;
A
#
# COMPACT_ATOMS: atom_id res chain seq x y z
N MET A 1 -4.53 -3.55 -1.98
CA MET A 1 -4.16 -3.17 -0.57
C MET A 1 -2.98 -2.19 -0.48
N LEU A 2 -1.81 -2.49 -1.05
CA LEU A 2 -0.69 -1.53 -1.09
C LEU A 2 -1.05 -0.25 -1.85
N LEU A 3 -1.90 -0.36 -2.89
CA LEU A 3 -2.46 0.80 -3.59
C LEU A 3 -3.39 1.64 -2.73
N TYR A 4 -4.15 1.01 -1.83
CA TYR A 4 -5.01 1.71 -0.90
C TYR A 4 -4.17 2.54 0.10
N VAL A 5 -3.11 1.96 0.68
CA VAL A 5 -2.16 2.71 1.53
C VAL A 5 -1.59 3.93 0.78
N ASP A 6 -1.16 3.72 -0.46
CA ASP A 6 -0.62 4.79 -1.30
C ASP A 6 -1.67 5.88 -1.61
N GLU A 7 -2.90 5.49 -1.90
CA GLU A 7 -4.01 6.41 -2.17
C GLU A 7 -4.35 7.28 -0.96
N VAL A 8 -4.50 6.69 0.22
CA VAL A 8 -4.78 7.42 1.46
C VAL A 8 -3.63 8.39 1.78
N LEU A 9 -2.38 7.94 1.68
CA LEU A 9 -1.21 8.80 1.93
C LEU A 9 -1.12 9.96 0.93
N ARG A 10 -1.53 9.74 -0.33
CA ARG A 10 -1.62 10.82 -1.33
C ARG A 10 -2.68 11.84 -0.97
N GLU A 11 -3.85 11.40 -0.51
CA GLU A 11 -4.91 12.33 -0.10
C GLU A 11 -4.52 13.12 1.16
N ILE A 12 -3.85 12.49 2.13
CA ILE A 12 -3.29 13.20 3.30
C ILE A 12 -2.29 14.27 2.85
N ALA A 13 -1.37 13.93 1.95
CA ALA A 13 -0.37 14.88 1.46
C ALA A 13 -1.01 16.05 0.70
N ALA A 14 -2.01 15.77 -0.14
CA ALA A 14 -2.74 16.80 -0.88
C ALA A 14 -3.60 17.68 0.03
N THR A 15 -4.16 17.12 1.11
CA THR A 15 -4.91 17.86 2.13
C THR A 15 -3.97 18.73 2.96
N ALA A 16 -2.80 18.22 3.34
CA ALA A 16 -1.77 18.97 4.07
C ALA A 16 -1.24 20.16 3.28
N GLU A 17 -1.01 19.99 1.98
CA GLU A 17 -0.58 21.11 1.14
C GLU A 17 -1.66 22.19 1.05
N TYR A 18 -2.92 21.79 0.89
CA TYR A 18 -4.02 22.73 0.89
C TYR A 18 -4.18 23.44 2.24
N ALA A 19 -4.10 22.72 3.37
CA ALA A 19 -4.15 23.29 4.71
C ALA A 19 -3.04 24.32 4.95
N ARG A 20 -1.82 24.11 4.43
CA ARG A 20 -0.74 25.12 4.49
C ARG A 20 -1.09 26.40 3.73
N ILE A 21 -1.73 26.28 2.56
CA ILE A 21 -2.22 27.45 1.81
C ILE A 21 -3.28 28.20 2.64
N VAL A 22 -4.21 27.49 3.27
CA VAL A 22 -5.22 28.10 4.14
C VAL A 22 -4.57 28.80 5.33
N ARG A 23 -3.60 28.15 6.01
CA ARG A 23 -2.81 28.77 7.08
C ARG A 23 -2.15 30.06 6.63
N GLN A 24 -1.54 30.08 5.45
CA GLN A 24 -0.92 31.28 4.91
C GLN A 24 -1.94 32.42 4.72
N LYS A 25 -3.18 32.12 4.35
CA LYS A 25 -4.26 33.11 4.25
C LYS A 25 -4.66 33.67 5.62
N PHE A 26 -4.70 32.84 6.66
CA PHE A 26 -4.87 33.31 8.04
C PHE A 26 -3.75 34.28 8.44
N GLU A 27 -2.49 33.92 8.15
CA GLU A 27 -1.32 34.76 8.45
C GLU A 27 -1.31 36.09 7.67
N GLN A 28 -1.90 36.11 6.47
CA GLN A 28 -2.10 37.32 5.66
C GLN A 28 -3.26 38.20 6.14
N GLY A 29 -4.04 37.78 7.14
CA GLY A 29 -5.20 38.51 7.62
C GLY A 29 -6.33 38.61 6.58
N ARG A 30 -6.53 37.55 5.80
CA ARG A 30 -7.65 37.48 4.84
C ARG A 30 -9.00 37.57 5.56
N PRO A 31 -10.04 38.15 4.92
CA PRO A 31 -11.35 38.32 5.53
C PRO A 31 -12.03 36.97 5.79
N ALA A 32 -12.91 36.92 6.80
CA ALA A 32 -13.55 35.67 7.23
C ALA A 32 -14.36 34.99 6.12
N GLU A 33 -15.01 35.76 5.24
CA GLU A 33 -15.74 35.24 4.08
C GLU A 33 -14.85 34.41 3.15
N GLU A 34 -13.63 34.89 2.86
CA GLU A 34 -12.68 34.17 2.01
C GLU A 34 -12.21 32.88 2.71
N LEU A 35 -11.83 33.01 3.99
CA LEU A 35 -11.39 31.88 4.81
C LEU A 35 -12.49 30.82 5.00
N LEU A 36 -13.76 31.24 5.06
CA LEU A 36 -14.90 30.34 5.24
C LEU A 36 -15.07 29.39 4.04
N LEU A 37 -14.85 29.87 2.82
CA LEU A 37 -14.88 29.03 1.63
C LEU A 37 -13.81 27.95 1.68
N ASP A 38 -12.59 28.34 2.07
CA ASP A 38 -11.48 27.40 2.23
C ASP A 38 -11.69 26.42 3.38
N ALA A 39 -12.25 26.88 4.52
CA ALA A 39 -12.58 26.03 5.66
C ALA A 39 -13.64 24.98 5.30
N LYS A 40 -14.66 25.36 4.52
CA LYS A 40 -15.67 24.42 4.01
C LYS A 40 -15.05 23.36 3.10
N ALA A 41 -14.16 23.77 2.20
CA ALA A 41 -13.43 22.84 1.33
C ALA A 41 -12.52 21.91 2.15
N LEU A 42 -11.79 22.45 3.13
CA LEU A 42 -10.90 21.67 4.01
C LEU A 42 -11.69 20.68 4.87
N HIS A 43 -12.85 21.08 5.39
CA HIS A 43 -13.75 20.18 6.12
C HIS A 43 -14.29 19.05 5.24
N ALA A 44 -14.71 19.34 4.00
CA ALA A 44 -15.15 18.31 3.07
C ALA A 44 -14.03 17.30 2.76
N ARG A 45 -12.78 17.78 2.61
CA ARG A 45 -11.61 16.91 2.44
C ARG A 45 -11.32 16.09 3.68
N ALA A 46 -11.44 16.67 4.87
CA ALA A 46 -11.28 15.95 6.13
C ALA A 46 -12.33 14.82 6.30
N VAL A 47 -13.60 15.07 5.94
CA VAL A 47 -14.66 14.04 5.93
C VAL A 47 -14.34 12.93 4.94
N SER A 48 -13.89 13.28 3.72
CA SER A 48 -13.47 12.28 2.74
C SER A 48 -12.27 11.46 3.23
N LEU A 49 -11.29 12.12 3.85
CA LEU A 49 -10.11 11.47 4.38
C LEU A 49 -10.47 10.50 5.51
N ASP A 50 -11.31 10.91 6.45
CA ASP A 50 -11.79 10.07 7.55
C ASP A 50 -12.49 8.80 7.03
N ALA A 51 -13.35 8.95 6.02
CA ALA A 51 -14.00 7.80 5.36
C ALA A 51 -13.02 6.88 4.62
N MET A 52 -11.85 7.39 4.21
CA MET A 52 -10.79 6.63 3.56
C MET A 52 -9.80 6.01 4.55
N MET A 53 -9.82 6.38 5.83
CA MET A 53 -8.84 5.88 6.80
C MET A 53 -8.98 4.35 7.00
N PRO A 54 -7.87 3.64 7.24
CA PRO A 54 -7.94 2.22 7.54
C PRO A 54 -8.76 1.91 8.80
N GLU A 55 -9.32 0.70 8.87
CA GLU A 55 -10.03 0.26 10.07
C GLU A 55 -9.14 0.41 11.33
N ASN A 56 -9.68 1.08 12.35
CA ASN A 56 -9.02 1.41 13.62
C ASN A 56 -7.93 2.48 13.57
N ALA A 57 -7.69 3.12 12.42
CA ALA A 57 -6.82 4.30 12.36
C ALA A 57 -7.58 5.55 12.83
N ASP A 58 -6.94 6.36 13.68
CA ASP A 58 -7.52 7.57 14.26
C ASP A 58 -7.20 8.81 13.39
N THR A 59 -8.17 9.70 13.22
CA THR A 59 -7.97 11.03 12.61
C THR A 59 -7.72 12.12 13.65
N GLY A 60 -7.69 11.75 14.93
CA GLY A 60 -7.45 12.65 16.05
C GLY A 60 -8.52 13.73 16.13
N ASN A 61 -8.10 15.00 16.08
CA ASN A 61 -9.01 16.14 16.16
C ASN A 61 -9.30 16.79 14.80
N LEU A 62 -8.85 16.21 13.68
CA LEU A 62 -8.94 16.83 12.35
C LEU A 62 -10.38 17.27 11.99
N LEU A 63 -11.35 16.37 12.17
CA LEU A 63 -12.76 16.67 11.89
C LEU A 63 -13.31 17.76 12.81
N ARG A 64 -12.91 17.74 14.09
CA ARG A 64 -13.33 18.74 15.08
C ARG A 64 -12.80 20.12 14.72
N HIS A 65 -11.51 20.23 14.40
CA HIS A 65 -10.85 21.51 14.10
C HIS A 65 -11.41 22.11 12.80
N THR A 66 -11.54 21.30 11.74
CA THR A 66 -12.14 21.79 10.48
C THR A 66 -13.60 22.20 10.64
N HIS A 67 -14.38 21.48 11.45
CA HIS A 67 -15.74 21.88 11.79
C HIS A 67 -15.79 23.20 12.57
N PHE A 68 -14.90 23.40 13.56
CA PHE A 68 -14.83 24.65 14.33
C PHE A 68 -14.39 25.84 13.49
N MET A 69 -13.44 25.66 12.56
CA MET A 69 -13.12 26.69 11.58
C MET A 69 -14.37 27.14 10.80
N VAL A 70 -15.15 26.20 10.25
CA VAL A 70 -16.39 26.54 9.54
C VAL A 70 -17.38 27.25 10.48
N TYR A 71 -17.55 26.76 11.70
CA TYR A 71 -18.47 27.33 12.68
C TYR A 71 -18.15 28.80 13.05
N TRP A 72 -16.88 29.11 13.31
CA TRP A 72 -16.46 30.43 13.75
C TRP A 72 -16.32 31.44 12.61
N LEU A 73 -15.82 31.01 11.44
CA LEU A 73 -15.70 31.88 10.27
C LEU A 73 -17.08 32.28 9.71
N ASP A 74 -18.10 31.44 9.85
CA ASP A 74 -19.49 31.78 9.49
C ASP A 74 -20.08 32.88 10.40
N ARG A 75 -19.42 33.16 11.53
CA ARG A 75 -19.77 34.22 12.50
C ARG A 75 -18.84 35.42 12.45
N ASP A 76 -17.98 35.50 11.43
CA ASP A 76 -16.96 36.54 11.29
C ASP A 76 -15.95 36.58 12.47
N ASP A 77 -15.75 35.44 13.15
CA ASP A 77 -14.84 35.31 14.29
C ASP A 77 -13.60 34.47 13.92
N ILE A 78 -12.62 35.12 13.30
CA ILE A 78 -11.35 34.48 12.92
C ILE A 78 -10.55 34.08 14.17
N GLY A 79 -10.60 34.89 15.23
CA GLY A 79 -9.78 34.71 16.43
C GLY A 79 -10.06 33.39 17.15
N SER A 80 -11.34 33.00 17.21
CA SER A 80 -11.77 31.77 17.88
C SER A 80 -11.35 30.47 17.19
N CYS A 81 -10.91 30.51 15.93
CA CYS A 81 -10.43 29.35 15.17
C CYS A 81 -9.01 29.47 14.63
N ALA A 82 -8.28 30.55 14.95
CA ALA A 82 -6.93 30.77 14.44
C ALA A 82 -5.94 29.67 14.87
N GLN A 83 -6.14 29.07 16.05
CA GLN A 83 -5.32 27.95 16.51
C GLN A 83 -5.71 26.64 15.80
N ASP A 84 -6.97 26.46 15.40
CA ASP A 84 -7.42 25.22 14.76
C ASP A 84 -6.63 24.94 13.47
N ILE A 85 -6.37 25.96 12.64
CA ILE A 85 -5.59 25.78 11.39
C ILE A 85 -4.11 25.49 11.64
N VAL A 86 -3.55 25.99 12.75
CA VAL A 86 -2.17 25.67 13.16
C VAL A 86 -2.11 24.20 13.56
N ASP A 87 -3.04 23.77 14.41
CA ASP A 87 -3.11 22.40 14.91
C ASP A 87 -3.38 21.39 13.78
N ILE A 88 -4.20 21.74 12.79
CA ILE A 88 -4.43 20.90 11.60
C ILE A 88 -3.12 20.63 10.84
N VAL A 89 -2.33 21.68 10.62
CA VAL A 89 -1.09 21.59 9.82
C VAL A 89 0.05 20.93 10.60
N ASP A 90 0.20 21.27 11.88
CA ASP A 90 1.36 20.90 12.69
C ASP A 90 1.14 19.59 13.47
N HIS A 91 -0.12 19.19 13.70
CA HIS A 91 -0.47 18.03 14.52
C HIS A 91 -1.40 17.05 13.83
N ASP A 92 -2.61 17.46 13.42
CA ASP A 92 -3.64 16.50 13.01
C ASP A 92 -3.28 15.75 11.72
N LEU A 93 -2.89 16.46 10.65
CA LEU A 93 -2.52 15.80 9.38
C LEU A 93 -1.22 14.98 9.48
N PRO A 94 -0.17 15.44 10.18
CA PRO A 94 0.96 14.59 10.54
C PRO A 94 0.55 13.33 11.35
N HIS A 95 -0.40 13.45 12.27
CA HIS A 95 -0.93 12.32 13.04
C HIS A 95 -1.66 11.32 12.15
N CYS A 96 -2.58 11.76 11.28
CA CYS A 96 -3.25 10.88 10.31
C CYS A 96 -2.24 10.11 9.46
N LYS A 97 -1.18 10.79 8.99
CA LYS A 97 -0.10 10.14 8.23
C LYS A 97 0.58 9.06 9.06
N ALA A 98 0.92 9.37 10.31
CA ALA A 98 1.59 8.43 11.21
C ALA A 98 0.73 7.20 11.50
N GLU A 99 -0.59 7.37 11.69
CA GLU A 99 -1.52 6.25 11.89
C GLU A 99 -1.62 5.36 10.65
N VAL A 100 -1.69 5.92 9.44
CA VAL A 100 -1.67 5.11 8.20
C VAL A 100 -0.34 4.37 8.03
N GLU A 101 0.79 5.02 8.33
CA GLU A 101 2.11 4.38 8.26
C GLU A 101 2.31 3.32 9.34
N LYS A 102 1.71 3.49 10.53
CA LYS A 102 1.67 2.48 11.58
C LYS A 102 0.80 1.31 11.16
N TRP A 103 -0.43 1.56 10.73
CA TRP A 103 -1.34 0.54 10.22
C TRP A 103 -0.69 -0.26 9.09
N SER A 104 -0.06 0.42 8.13
CA SER A 104 0.66 -0.24 7.03
C SER A 104 1.79 -1.16 7.50
N ARG A 105 2.48 -0.80 8.60
CA ARG A 105 3.52 -1.65 9.21
C ARG A 105 2.93 -2.84 9.95
N GLU A 106 1.74 -2.67 10.52
CA GLU A 106 0.98 -3.68 11.25
C GLU A 106 0.11 -4.57 10.34
N LEU A 107 0.19 -4.38 9.01
CA LEU A 107 -0.38 -5.30 8.02
C LEU A 107 0.29 -6.68 8.10
N VAL A 108 -0.09 -7.49 9.09
CA VAL A 108 0.42 -8.85 9.31
C VAL A 108 0.16 -9.75 8.09
N TYR A 109 -0.86 -9.41 7.30
CA TYR A 109 -1.26 -10.15 6.11
C TYR A 109 -0.55 -9.70 4.83
N VAL A 110 0.38 -8.73 4.89
CA VAL A 110 1.31 -8.42 3.80
C VAL A 110 2.70 -8.91 4.14
N ASP A 111 3.34 -9.59 3.19
CA ASP A 111 4.76 -9.92 3.32
C ASP A 111 5.60 -8.64 3.50
N ALA A 112 6.34 -8.56 4.61
CA ALA A 112 7.06 -7.35 5.00
C ALA A 112 8.08 -6.90 3.94
N GLU A 113 8.77 -7.86 3.31
CA GLU A 113 9.76 -7.56 2.26
C GLU A 113 9.08 -6.99 1.01
N LEU A 114 7.94 -7.58 0.62
CA LEU A 114 7.11 -7.08 -0.46
C LEU A 114 6.66 -5.63 -0.19
N ARG A 115 6.11 -5.36 1.00
CA ARG A 115 5.68 -4.01 1.39
C ARG A 115 6.82 -3.00 1.31
N ASP A 116 7.92 -3.29 1.99
CA ASP A 116 9.00 -2.33 2.20
C ASP A 116 9.71 -1.98 0.89
N GLN A 117 9.81 -2.94 -0.05
CA GLN A 117 10.46 -2.72 -1.35
C GLN A 117 9.53 -2.19 -2.43
N VAL A 118 8.23 -2.48 -2.38
CA VAL A 118 7.27 -2.08 -3.42
C VAL A 118 6.62 -0.74 -3.14
N LEU A 119 6.29 -0.44 -1.87
CA LEU A 119 5.56 0.79 -1.51
C LEU A 119 6.27 2.08 -1.98
N PRO A 120 7.61 2.23 -1.88
CA PRO A 120 8.30 3.41 -2.43
C PRO A 120 8.15 3.57 -3.95
N LEU A 121 8.06 2.47 -4.70
CA LEU A 121 7.88 2.49 -6.16
C LEU A 121 6.47 2.93 -6.52
N LEU A 122 5.46 2.50 -5.75
CA LEU A 122 4.08 2.94 -5.92
C LEU A 122 3.94 4.46 -5.70
N ARG A 123 4.56 4.98 -4.63
CA ARG A 123 4.56 6.42 -4.30
C ARG A 123 5.16 7.28 -5.39
N THR A 124 6.14 6.76 -6.13
CA THR A 124 6.80 7.44 -7.26
C THR A 124 6.19 7.09 -8.62
N LYS A 125 5.04 6.39 -8.63
CA LYS A 125 4.30 5.94 -9.83
C LYS A 125 5.12 5.05 -10.77
N GLN A 126 6.11 4.34 -10.24
CA GLN A 126 6.93 3.38 -10.99
C GLN A 126 6.28 2.00 -10.98
N PHE A 127 5.11 1.87 -11.61
CA PHE A 127 4.26 0.69 -11.48
C PHE A 127 4.83 -0.57 -12.13
N ASP A 128 5.48 -0.43 -13.29
CA ASP A 128 6.18 -1.54 -13.96
C ASP A 128 7.31 -2.09 -13.07
N SER A 129 8.05 -1.19 -12.44
CA SER A 129 9.16 -1.48 -11.55
C SER A 129 8.67 -2.13 -10.26
N ALA A 130 7.53 -1.69 -9.72
CA ALA A 130 6.84 -2.33 -8.59
C ALA A 130 6.50 -3.80 -8.89
N ILE A 131 5.91 -4.08 -10.05
CA ILE A 131 5.60 -5.44 -10.49
C ILE A 131 6.88 -6.28 -10.64
N ARG A 132 7.89 -5.76 -11.33
CA ARG A 132 9.17 -6.48 -11.51
C ARG A 132 9.82 -6.80 -10.17
N LYS A 133 9.84 -5.85 -9.24
CA LYS A 133 10.40 -6.02 -7.89
C LYS A 133 9.65 -7.09 -7.11
N ALA A 134 8.32 -7.12 -7.18
CA ALA A 134 7.51 -8.15 -6.54
C ALA A 134 7.85 -9.57 -7.04
N PHE A 135 8.05 -9.75 -8.36
CA PHE A 135 8.46 -11.04 -8.91
C PHE A 135 9.88 -11.45 -8.50
N VAL A 136 10.81 -10.50 -8.35
CA VAL A 136 12.15 -10.77 -7.82
C VAL A 136 12.08 -11.31 -6.40
N ILE A 137 11.25 -10.70 -5.55
CA ILE A 137 11.03 -11.15 -4.16
C ILE A 137 10.44 -12.55 -4.13
N LEU A 138 9.40 -12.81 -4.93
CA LEU A 138 8.79 -14.13 -5.04
C LEU A 138 9.79 -15.21 -5.45
N LYS A 139 10.59 -14.94 -6.49
CA LYS A 139 11.66 -15.84 -6.95
C LYS A 139 12.66 -16.12 -5.83
N ALA A 140 13.21 -15.07 -5.22
CA ALA A 140 14.21 -15.19 -4.17
C ALA A 140 13.69 -16.04 -3.01
N ARG A 141 12.42 -15.84 -2.61
CA ARG A 141 11.79 -16.62 -1.54
C ARG A 141 11.61 -18.10 -1.91
N LEU A 142 11.22 -18.40 -3.16
CA LEU A 142 11.14 -19.78 -3.65
C LEU A 142 12.52 -20.45 -3.65
N CYS A 143 13.54 -19.81 -4.23
CA CYS A 143 14.89 -20.35 -4.25
C CYS A 143 15.42 -20.63 -2.83
N ALA A 144 15.27 -19.67 -1.93
CA ALA A 144 15.70 -19.81 -0.54
C ALA A 144 14.92 -20.89 0.23
N LYS A 145 13.61 -21.04 -0.03
CA LYS A 145 12.78 -22.04 0.66
C LYS A 145 13.17 -23.46 0.27
N PHE A 146 13.47 -23.69 -1.01
CA PHE A 146 13.72 -25.01 -1.58
C PHE A 146 15.21 -25.32 -1.84
N GLY A 147 16.12 -24.40 -1.48
CA GLY A 147 17.57 -24.60 -1.65
C GLY A 147 18.00 -24.64 -3.12
N LEU A 148 17.33 -23.85 -3.98
CA LEU A 148 17.58 -23.82 -5.42
C LEU A 148 18.53 -22.70 -5.81
N ASP A 149 19.21 -22.89 -6.94
CA ASP A 149 20.10 -21.88 -7.53
C ASP A 149 19.30 -20.62 -7.92
N GLU A 150 19.83 -19.45 -7.57
CA GLU A 150 19.28 -18.15 -7.96
C GLU A 150 19.31 -17.90 -9.46
N ALA A 151 20.08 -18.67 -10.24
CA ALA A 151 20.03 -18.63 -11.70
C ALA A 151 18.72 -19.20 -12.27
N GLN A 152 18.01 -20.06 -11.52
CA GLN A 152 16.72 -20.61 -11.94
C GLN A 152 15.66 -19.51 -11.97
N ASP A 153 14.74 -19.57 -12.94
CA ASP A 153 13.74 -18.52 -13.10
C ASP A 153 12.48 -19.00 -13.81
N GLY A 154 11.39 -18.25 -13.63
CA GLY A 154 10.14 -18.41 -14.38
C GLY A 154 9.52 -19.81 -14.26
N VAL A 155 8.88 -20.26 -15.34
CA VAL A 155 8.23 -21.58 -15.41
C VAL A 155 9.20 -22.76 -15.13
N PRO A 156 10.46 -22.75 -15.60
CA PRO A 156 11.46 -23.76 -15.22
C PRO A 156 11.62 -23.92 -13.71
N LEU A 157 11.78 -22.80 -12.98
CA LEU A 157 11.87 -22.82 -11.50
C LEU A 157 10.62 -23.44 -10.88
N ILE A 158 9.43 -23.08 -11.36
CA ILE A 158 8.17 -23.62 -10.82
C ILE A 158 8.06 -25.12 -11.09
N ASN A 159 8.43 -25.59 -12.28
CA ASN A 159 8.43 -27.03 -12.59
C ASN A 159 9.45 -27.81 -11.76
N GLN A 160 10.56 -27.18 -11.35
CA GLN A 160 11.53 -27.81 -10.45
C GLN A 160 10.96 -28.02 -9.04
N ILE A 161 10.05 -27.15 -8.59
CA ILE A 161 9.42 -27.24 -7.27
C ILE A 161 8.17 -28.11 -7.30
N PHE A 162 7.25 -27.84 -8.23
CA PHE A 162 5.91 -28.46 -8.24
C PHE A 162 5.67 -29.38 -9.43
N GLY A 163 6.67 -29.64 -10.28
CA GLY A 163 6.51 -30.56 -11.41
C GLY A 163 6.19 -31.97 -10.95
N ALA A 164 5.57 -32.77 -11.83
CA ALA A 164 5.19 -34.15 -11.53
C ALA A 164 6.38 -35.01 -11.05
N ASN A 165 7.57 -34.77 -11.61
CA ASN A 165 8.81 -35.49 -11.26
C ASN A 165 9.67 -34.75 -10.22
N SER A 166 9.16 -33.65 -9.65
CA SER A 166 9.88 -32.89 -8.63
C SER A 166 10.03 -33.70 -7.35
N GLN A 167 11.24 -33.68 -6.80
CA GLN A 167 11.55 -34.22 -5.48
C GLN A 167 11.10 -33.30 -4.34
N HIS A 168 10.60 -32.11 -4.64
CA HIS A 168 10.01 -31.19 -3.67
C HIS A 168 8.50 -31.36 -3.58
N MET A 169 7.92 -31.02 -2.43
CA MET A 169 6.47 -31.00 -2.20
C MET A 169 5.82 -32.37 -2.48
N THR A 170 6.52 -33.43 -2.10
CA THR A 170 6.13 -34.84 -2.28
C THR A 170 4.99 -35.27 -1.34
N HIS A 171 4.80 -34.52 -0.26
CA HIS A 171 3.72 -34.73 0.71
C HIS A 171 2.36 -34.23 0.22
N LEU A 172 2.32 -33.37 -0.81
CA LEU A 172 1.06 -32.92 -1.42
C LEU A 172 0.50 -34.00 -2.33
N ASP A 173 -0.83 -34.08 -2.43
CA ASP A 173 -1.44 -34.94 -3.43
C ASP A 173 -1.16 -34.41 -4.86
N PRO A 174 -1.23 -35.26 -5.89
CA PRO A 174 -0.90 -34.85 -7.26
C PRO A 174 -1.76 -33.69 -7.79
N GLY A 175 -3.03 -33.61 -7.38
CA GLY A 175 -3.94 -32.54 -7.80
C GLY A 175 -3.58 -31.22 -7.15
N GLU A 176 -3.32 -31.22 -5.84
CA GLU A 176 -2.89 -30.02 -5.11
C GLU A 176 -1.52 -29.51 -5.61
N LYS A 177 -0.55 -30.42 -5.81
CA LYS A 177 0.76 -30.06 -6.36
C LYS A 177 0.64 -29.44 -7.76
N GLN A 178 -0.23 -30.00 -8.61
CA GLN A 178 -0.51 -29.46 -9.93
C GLN A 178 -1.19 -28.08 -9.86
N ALA A 179 -2.12 -27.88 -8.92
CA ALA A 179 -2.78 -26.59 -8.72
C ALA A 179 -1.80 -25.49 -8.32
N TYR A 180 -0.87 -25.76 -7.38
CA TYR A 180 0.20 -24.81 -7.06
C TYR A 180 1.08 -24.54 -8.27
N ARG A 181 1.50 -25.58 -8.98
CA ARG A 181 2.30 -25.41 -10.20
C ARG A 181 1.61 -24.47 -11.20
N ASP A 182 0.32 -24.68 -11.46
CA ASP A 182 -0.43 -23.89 -12.44
C ASP A 182 -0.65 -22.44 -11.99
N LEU A 183 -0.92 -22.21 -10.70
CA LEU A 183 -0.99 -20.87 -10.13
C LEU A 183 0.33 -20.11 -10.30
N PHE A 184 1.43 -20.67 -9.80
CA PHE A 184 2.73 -20.01 -9.84
C PHE A 184 3.25 -19.84 -11.27
N ALA A 185 3.19 -20.89 -12.09
CA ALA A 185 3.64 -20.82 -13.48
C ALA A 185 2.79 -19.84 -14.29
N GLY A 186 1.48 -19.77 -14.02
CA GLY A 186 0.57 -18.79 -14.62
C GLY A 186 0.97 -17.35 -14.31
N LEU A 187 1.30 -17.03 -13.05
CA LEU A 187 1.76 -15.69 -12.67
C LEU A 187 3.05 -15.29 -13.41
N PHE A 188 4.04 -16.17 -13.45
CA PHE A 188 5.29 -15.93 -14.18
C PHE A 188 5.06 -15.82 -15.70
N GLY A 189 4.30 -16.75 -16.27
CA GLY A 189 4.10 -16.86 -17.71
C GLY A 189 3.22 -15.76 -18.31
N LEU A 190 2.13 -15.39 -17.61
CA LEU A 190 1.14 -14.44 -18.10
C LEU A 190 1.46 -13.01 -17.68
N LEU A 191 1.72 -12.80 -16.39
CA LEU A 191 1.81 -11.45 -15.83
C LEU A 191 3.24 -10.91 -15.91
N ARG A 192 4.23 -11.67 -15.42
CA ARG A 192 5.62 -11.18 -15.46
C ARG A 192 6.10 -10.90 -16.88
N ASN A 193 5.89 -11.85 -17.79
CA ASN A 193 6.37 -11.72 -19.18
C ASN A 193 5.76 -10.50 -19.89
N LYS A 194 4.49 -10.18 -19.58
CA LYS A 194 3.82 -8.99 -20.12
C LYS A 194 4.58 -7.71 -19.79
N PHE A 195 5.05 -7.55 -18.55
CA PHE A 195 5.70 -6.32 -18.06
C PHE A 195 7.24 -6.37 -18.09
N ALA A 196 7.84 -7.55 -18.26
CA ALA A 196 9.29 -7.71 -18.36
C ALA A 196 9.83 -7.43 -19.77
N HIS A 197 9.08 -7.81 -20.81
CA HIS A 197 9.56 -7.74 -22.20
C HIS A 197 8.92 -6.63 -23.03
N ASN A 198 7.78 -6.10 -22.59
CA ASN A 198 7.07 -5.06 -23.32
C ASN A 198 7.12 -3.75 -22.53
N ASN A 199 7.28 -2.64 -23.24
CA ASN A 199 7.21 -1.30 -22.67
C ASN A 199 5.74 -0.90 -22.46
N VAL A 200 5.03 -1.71 -21.67
CA VAL A 200 3.59 -1.57 -21.39
C VAL A 200 3.43 -1.12 -19.96
N GLU A 201 2.76 0.01 -19.78
CA GLU A 201 2.42 0.54 -18.47
C GLU A 201 1.22 -0.24 -17.91
N PRO A 202 1.34 -0.84 -16.71
CA PRO A 202 0.23 -1.57 -16.09
C PRO A 202 -0.89 -0.61 -15.69
N THR A 203 -2.14 -1.03 -15.89
CA THR A 203 -3.28 -0.38 -15.26
C THR A 203 -3.27 -0.59 -13.75
N LEU A 204 -3.96 0.26 -12.99
CA LEU A 204 -4.08 0.10 -11.53
C LEU A 204 -4.73 -1.24 -11.14
N SER A 205 -5.68 -1.73 -11.93
CA SER A 205 -6.32 -3.04 -11.70
C SER A 205 -5.33 -4.19 -11.87
N GLU A 206 -4.49 -4.14 -12.91
CA GLU A 206 -3.45 -5.14 -13.13
C GLU A 206 -2.39 -5.11 -12.03
N LEU A 207 -1.99 -3.90 -11.62
CA LEU A 207 -1.04 -3.69 -10.52
C LEU A 207 -1.56 -4.28 -9.21
N ASP A 208 -2.80 -3.99 -8.81
CA ASP A 208 -3.37 -4.56 -7.57
C ASP A 208 -3.51 -6.08 -7.65
N THR A 209 -3.94 -6.60 -8.80
CA THR A 209 -4.11 -8.05 -9.03
C THR A 209 -2.78 -8.78 -8.90
N VAL A 210 -1.73 -8.26 -9.54
CA VAL A 210 -0.38 -8.85 -9.49
C VAL A 210 0.17 -8.82 -8.07
N LEU A 211 0.15 -7.66 -7.41
CA LEU A 211 0.70 -7.52 -6.06
C LEU A 211 -0.04 -8.38 -5.04
N SER A 212 -1.37 -8.45 -5.13
CA SER A 212 -2.19 -9.28 -4.24
C SER A 212 -1.95 -10.77 -4.47
N SER A 213 -1.79 -11.18 -5.73
CA SER A 213 -1.49 -12.57 -6.08
C SER A 213 -0.09 -13.00 -5.63
N ILE A 214 0.91 -12.12 -5.75
CA ILE A 214 2.26 -12.37 -5.24
C ILE A 214 2.24 -12.44 -3.71
N ASN A 215 1.52 -11.54 -3.04
CA ASN A 215 1.38 -11.57 -1.60
C ASN A 215 0.76 -12.89 -1.10
N LEU A 216 -0.30 -13.36 -1.76
CA LEU A 216 -0.90 -14.67 -1.48
C LEU A 216 0.14 -15.79 -1.63
N CYS A 217 0.90 -15.80 -2.73
CA CYS A 217 1.93 -16.80 -2.97
C CYS A 217 3.04 -16.77 -1.90
N LEU A 218 3.47 -15.58 -1.47
CA LEU A 218 4.47 -15.42 -0.41
C LEU A 218 3.96 -15.96 0.93
N SER A 219 2.70 -15.70 1.27
CA SER A 219 2.06 -16.25 2.47
C SER A 219 2.06 -17.78 2.43
N VAL A 220 1.61 -18.36 1.31
CA VAL A 220 1.54 -19.82 1.11
C VAL A 220 2.94 -20.46 1.17
N ILE A 221 3.99 -19.81 0.64
CA ILE A 221 5.38 -20.30 0.76
C ILE A 221 5.83 -20.37 2.23
N GLY A 222 5.35 -19.44 3.07
CA GLY A 222 5.58 -19.45 4.51
C GLY A 222 5.18 -20.79 5.12
N ASP A 223 4.01 -21.30 4.74
CA ASP A 223 3.39 -22.51 5.28
C ASP A 223 4.01 -23.82 4.78
N PHE A 224 4.75 -23.80 3.67
CA PHE A 224 5.40 -25.00 3.15
C PHE A 224 6.43 -25.57 4.13
N ARG A 225 6.40 -26.88 4.37
CA ARG A 225 7.43 -27.55 5.17
C ARG A 225 8.67 -27.78 4.31
N ARG A 226 9.87 -27.56 4.87
CA ARG A 226 11.10 -28.04 4.23
C ARG A 226 11.16 -29.55 4.42
N GLU A 227 11.37 -30.29 3.34
CA GLU A 227 11.55 -31.75 3.40
C GLU A 227 12.91 -32.16 4.03
N GLN A 228 13.78 -31.20 4.36
CA GLN A 228 15.06 -31.41 5.05
C GLN A 228 15.01 -31.17 6.57
N GLU A 229 13.83 -31.21 7.20
CA GLU A 229 13.75 -31.50 8.64
C GLU A 229 13.67 -33.03 8.80
N ASP A 230 14.84 -33.67 8.69
CA ASP A 230 15.00 -35.10 8.93
C ASP A 230 14.64 -35.43 10.39
N PRO A 231 13.91 -36.54 10.65
CA PRO A 231 13.41 -36.90 11.96
C PRO A 231 14.53 -37.59 12.75
N PHE A 232 15.05 -36.92 13.77
CA PHE A 232 15.74 -37.57 14.88
C PHE A 232 15.20 -37.04 16.21
#